data_AF-A0A5J5C7Y5-F1
#
_entry.id   AF-A0A5J5C7Y5-F1
#
_cell.length_a   1.000
_cell.length_b   1.000
_cell.length_c   1.000
_cell.angle_alpha   90.00
_cell.angle_beta   90.00
_cell.angle_gamma   90.00
#
_symmetry.space_group_name_H-M   'P 1'
#
loop_
_entity.id
_entity.type
_entity.pdbx_description
1 polymer ?
#
loop_
_entity_poly.entity_id
_entity_poly.type
_entity_poly.pdbx_seq_one_letter_code
_entity_poly.pdbx_strand_id
1 'polypeptide(L)'
;MRFIFYQSTFLKGIPKSFTTVAELIKFVTMVIFTCSGQHSAVNAGQYDYGGWMPNCPMTLELPPPTTKGETSEATMLQTFPDINTTVQGMATLWLLSKKSSD
;
A
#
# COMPACT_ATOMS: atom_id res chain seq x y z
N MET A 1 -27.49 19.40 -3.09
CA MET A 1 -26.61 18.22 -3.24
C MET A 1 -26.76 17.37 -1.99
N ARG A 2 -27.61 16.35 -2.03
CA ARG A 2 -27.90 15.44 -0.89
C ARG A 2 -26.93 14.26 -0.96
N PHE A 3 -26.06 14.11 0.03
CA PHE A 3 -25.31 12.87 0.25
C PHE A 3 -26.21 11.90 1.01
N ILE A 4 -26.54 10.78 0.37
CA ILE A 4 -27.14 9.59 0.98
C ILE A 4 -26.25 8.42 0.55
N PHE A 5 -26.21 7.37 1.39
CA PHE A 5 -25.49 6.08 1.27
C PHE A 5 -24.10 6.07 1.95
N TYR A 6 -23.73 5.14 2.85
CA TYR A 6 -24.37 3.94 3.39
C TYR A 6 -23.49 3.37 4.52
N GLN A 7 -23.91 3.41 5.79
CA GLN A 7 -23.14 2.88 6.92
C GLN A 7 -23.36 1.37 7.15
N SER A 8 -23.41 0.54 6.09
CA SER A 8 -23.85 -0.88 6.20
C SER A 8 -23.01 -1.93 5.45
N THR A 9 -21.95 -1.56 4.71
CA THR A 9 -21.18 -2.53 3.90
C THR A 9 -19.96 -3.16 4.58
N PHE A 10 -19.46 -2.62 5.70
CA PHE A 10 -18.16 -3.06 6.24
C PHE A 10 -18.18 -4.46 6.91
N LEU A 11 -19.32 -4.91 7.45
CA LEU A 11 -19.41 -6.17 8.21
C LEU A 11 -20.04 -7.35 7.45
N LYS A 12 -20.38 -7.19 6.16
CA LYS A 12 -21.10 -8.24 5.42
C LYS A 12 -20.32 -9.53 5.19
N GLY A 13 -18.98 -9.51 5.37
CA GLY A 13 -18.10 -10.67 5.14
C GLY A 13 -17.63 -11.41 6.40
N ILE A 14 -17.95 -10.92 7.60
CA ILE A 14 -17.51 -11.55 8.86
C ILE A 14 -18.63 -12.47 9.37
N PRO A 15 -18.38 -13.78 9.53
CA PRO A 15 -19.38 -14.70 10.06
C PRO A 15 -19.74 -14.36 11.51
N LYS A 16 -21.03 -14.35 11.83
CA LYS A 16 -21.54 -14.10 13.21
C LYS A 16 -21.40 -15.31 14.13
N SER A 17 -21.41 -16.50 13.54
CA SER A 17 -21.20 -17.78 14.21
C SER A 17 -20.65 -18.78 13.19
N PHE A 18 -20.02 -19.83 13.68
CA PHE A 18 -19.61 -20.99 12.89
C PHE A 18 -20.54 -22.15 13.24
N THR A 19 -21.12 -22.77 12.22
CA THR A 19 -22.01 -23.94 12.38
C THR A 19 -21.28 -25.24 12.07
N THR A 20 -20.15 -25.17 11.36
CA THR A 20 -19.32 -26.34 11.04
C THR A 20 -17.84 -26.10 11.34
N VAL A 21 -17.11 -27.19 11.59
CA VAL A 21 -15.65 -27.15 11.74
C VAL A 21 -14.97 -26.65 10.47
N ALA A 22 -15.51 -26.96 9.29
CA ALA A 22 -14.97 -26.50 8.01
C ALA A 22 -15.01 -24.96 7.88
N GLU A 23 -16.10 -24.31 8.33
CA GLU A 23 -16.19 -22.86 8.35
C GLU A 23 -15.17 -22.22 9.29
N LEU A 24 -14.97 -22.83 10.47
CA LEU A 24 -13.96 -22.39 11.42
C LEU A 24 -12.54 -22.54 10.85
N ILE A 25 -12.21 -23.69 10.23
CA ILE A 25 -10.92 -23.93 9.59
C ILE A 25 -10.65 -22.88 8.52
N LYS A 26 -11.64 -22.61 7.65
CA LYS A 26 -11.51 -21.59 6.60
C LYS A 26 -11.20 -20.23 7.21
N PHE A 27 -11.95 -19.81 8.23
CA PHE A 27 -11.75 -18.51 8.87
C PHE A 27 -10.38 -18.38 9.52
N VAL A 28 -9.97 -19.36 10.33
CA VAL A 28 -8.66 -19.36 10.99
C VAL A 28 -7.53 -19.38 9.97
N THR A 29 -7.67 -20.15 8.88
CA THR A 29 -6.68 -20.17 7.79
C THR A 29 -6.52 -18.78 7.17
N MET A 30 -7.62 -18.06 6.91
CA MET A 30 -7.56 -16.70 6.37
C MET A 30 -6.82 -15.76 7.34
N VAL A 31 -7.10 -15.85 8.64
CA VAL A 31 -6.41 -15.03 9.66
C VAL A 31 -4.92 -15.34 9.70
N ILE A 32 -4.53 -16.61 9.82
CA ILE A 32 -3.13 -17.05 9.85
C ILE A 32 -2.42 -16.59 8.58
N PHE A 33 -2.97 -16.85 7.41
CA PHE A 33 -2.38 -16.46 6.14
C PHE A 33 -2.24 -14.94 6.00
N THR A 34 -3.25 -14.17 6.41
CA THR A 34 -3.23 -12.70 6.33
C THR A 34 -2.13 -12.12 7.21
N CYS A 35 -2.03 -12.59 8.45
CA CYS A 35 -1.03 -12.11 9.42
C CYS A 35 0.40 -12.59 9.12
N SER A 36 0.58 -13.60 8.27
CA SER A 36 1.89 -14.17 7.95
C SER A 36 2.25 -14.01 6.48
N GLY A 37 1.79 -14.93 5.62
CA GLY A 37 2.12 -15.00 4.20
C GLY A 37 1.79 -13.71 3.46
N GLN A 38 0.55 -13.23 3.58
CA GLN A 38 0.12 -12.00 2.90
C GLN A 38 0.89 -10.78 3.40
N HIS A 39 0.95 -10.58 4.73
CA HIS A 39 1.68 -9.45 5.32
C HIS A 39 3.14 -9.43 4.83
N SER A 40 3.83 -10.57 4.87
CA SER A 40 5.21 -10.67 4.42
C SER A 40 5.36 -10.35 2.93
N ALA A 41 4.46 -10.87 2.09
CA ALA A 41 4.50 -10.67 0.64
C ALA A 41 4.36 -9.20 0.23
N VAL A 42 3.56 -8.41 0.95
CA VAL A 42 3.35 -6.97 0.64
C VAL A 42 4.26 -6.03 1.42
N ASN A 43 4.97 -6.52 2.44
CA ASN A 43 5.75 -5.68 3.35
C ASN A 43 7.26 -5.85 3.22
N ALA A 44 7.76 -7.10 3.18
CA ALA A 44 9.20 -7.35 3.29
C ALA A 44 10.02 -6.81 2.10
N GLY A 45 9.40 -6.70 0.92
CA GLY A 45 10.05 -6.20 -0.30
C GLY A 45 9.86 -4.71 -0.57
N GLN A 46 9.25 -3.96 0.36
CA GLN A 46 8.95 -2.54 0.14
C GLN A 46 10.20 -1.70 -0.11
N TYR A 47 11.27 -1.92 0.65
CA TYR A 47 12.52 -1.18 0.46
C TYR A 47 13.27 -1.59 -0.81
N ASP A 48 13.30 -2.88 -1.15
CA ASP A 48 13.96 -3.36 -2.36
C ASP A 48 13.31 -2.78 -3.63
N TYR A 49 11.98 -2.61 -3.61
CA TYR A 49 11.22 -2.07 -4.73
C TYR A 49 11.15 -0.53 -4.73
N GLY A 50 10.81 0.07 -3.58
CA GLY A 50 10.55 1.51 -3.45
C GLY A 50 11.73 2.32 -2.92
N GLY A 51 12.85 1.69 -2.57
CA GLY A 51 14.08 2.39 -2.17
C GLY A 51 14.70 3.21 -3.30
N TRP A 52 14.35 2.93 -4.56
CA TRP A 52 14.66 3.78 -5.70
C TRP A 52 13.47 4.69 -6.04
N MET A 53 13.52 5.95 -5.59
CA MET A 53 12.38 6.89 -5.68
C MET A 53 11.73 6.98 -7.06
N PRO A 54 12.46 7.09 -8.19
CA PRO A 54 11.82 7.17 -9.51
C PRO A 54 10.96 5.95 -9.88
N ASN A 55 11.19 4.78 -9.26
CA ASN A 55 10.37 3.58 -9.45
C ASN A 55 9.07 3.60 -8.62
N CYS A 56 9.07 4.27 -7.47
CA CYS A 56 7.91 4.36 -6.57
C CYS A 56 7.88 5.71 -5.85
N PRO A 57 7.57 6.82 -6.55
CA PRO A 57 7.48 8.13 -5.92
C PRO A 57 6.26 8.19 -4.99
N MET A 58 6.46 8.65 -3.75
CA MET A 58 5.40 8.72 -2.73
C MET A 58 4.37 9.82 -3.02
N THR A 59 4.79 10.88 -3.71
CA THR A 59 3.95 12.01 -4.15
C THR A 59 4.34 12.44 -5.56
N LEU A 60 3.49 13.26 -6.19
CA LEU A 60 3.80 13.97 -7.43
C LEU A 60 3.37 15.42 -7.25
N GLU A 61 4.26 16.36 -7.57
CA GLU A 61 4.11 17.79 -7.27
C GLU A 61 3.48 18.61 -8.42
N LEU A 62 3.33 17.98 -9.59
CA LEU A 62 2.68 18.56 -10.77
C LEU A 62 1.53 17.67 -11.24
N PRO A 63 0.49 18.24 -11.88
CA PRO A 63 -0.60 17.47 -12.45
C PRO A 63 -0.12 16.54 -13.58
N PRO A 64 -0.86 15.47 -13.88
CA PRO A 64 -0.58 14.63 -15.04
C PRO A 64 -0.58 15.46 -16.35
N PRO A 65 0.34 15.20 -17.29
CA PRO A 65 0.37 15.89 -18.57
C PRO A 65 -0.91 15.58 -19.37
N THR A 66 -1.47 16.60 -20.03
CA THR A 66 -2.72 16.50 -20.79
C THR A 66 -2.50 16.35 -22.30
N THR A 67 -1.28 16.64 -22.79
CA THR A 67 -0.90 16.57 -24.20
C THR A 67 0.39 15.76 -24.35
N LYS A 68 0.47 14.94 -25.40
CA LYS A 68 1.66 14.13 -25.69
C LYS A 68 2.78 15.01 -26.26
N GLY A 69 4.03 14.69 -25.93
CA GLY A 69 5.23 15.34 -26.49
C GLY A 69 5.68 16.61 -25.76
N GLU A 70 5.01 17.02 -24.68
CA GLU A 70 5.36 18.21 -23.90
C GLU A 70 6.27 17.91 -22.69
N THR A 71 6.41 16.64 -22.31
CA THR A 71 7.24 16.23 -21.17
C THR A 71 8.73 16.25 -21.53
N SER A 72 9.52 16.84 -20.66
CA SER A 72 10.98 16.83 -20.65
C SER A 72 11.52 16.23 -19.34
N GLU A 73 12.82 15.91 -19.29
CA GLU A 73 13.50 15.51 -18.05
C GLU A 73 13.34 16.57 -16.94
N ALA A 74 13.48 17.85 -17.29
CA ALA A 74 13.30 18.95 -16.34
C ALA A 74 11.91 18.97 -15.72
N THR A 75 10.86 18.81 -16.53
CA THR A 75 9.48 18.70 -16.01
C THR A 75 9.29 17.44 -15.18
N MET A 76 9.94 16.31 -15.52
CA MET A 76 9.86 15.08 -14.74
C MET A 76 10.48 15.25 -13.34
N LEU A 77 11.66 15.89 -13.27
CA LEU A 77 12.32 16.22 -12.00
C LEU A 77 11.50 17.21 -11.15
N GLN A 78 10.76 18.13 -11.79
CA GLN A 78 9.83 19.02 -11.07
C GLN A 78 8.56 18.30 -10.59
N THR A 79 8.12 17.25 -11.29
CA THR A 79 6.97 16.43 -10.87
C THR A 79 7.33 15.50 -9.70
N PHE A 80 8.58 15.03 -9.62
CA PHE A 80 9.02 14.15 -8.54
C PHE A 80 9.02 14.83 -7.16
N PRO A 81 8.91 14.05 -6.08
CA PRO A 81 8.98 14.58 -4.73
C PRO A 81 10.33 15.26 -4.46
N ASP A 82 10.32 16.26 -3.58
CA ASP A 82 11.55 16.85 -3.08
C ASP A 82 12.40 15.84 -2.28
N ILE A 83 13.63 16.25 -1.96
CA ILE A 83 14.60 15.40 -1.25
C ILE A 83 14.07 14.99 0.13
N ASN A 84 13.40 15.91 0.85
CA ASN A 84 12.93 15.63 2.20
C ASN A 84 11.83 14.56 2.19
N THR A 85 10.84 14.72 1.31
CA THR A 85 9.75 13.76 1.09
C THR A 85 10.30 12.41 0.63
N THR A 86 11.28 12.41 -0.28
CA THR A 86 11.96 11.20 -0.75
C THR A 86 12.63 10.46 0.40
N VAL A 87 13.44 11.14 1.21
CA VAL A 87 14.18 10.52 2.31
C VAL A 87 13.24 9.99 3.39
N GLN A 88 12.17 10.72 3.73
CA GLN A 88 11.16 10.24 4.68
C GLN A 88 10.42 9.00 4.17
N GLY A 89 10.07 8.97 2.88
CA GLY A 89 9.49 7.80 2.22
C GLY A 89 10.43 6.60 2.28
N MET A 90 11.67 6.76 1.86
CA MET A 90 12.69 5.69 1.88
C MET A 90 12.96 5.18 3.31
N ALA A 91 13.07 6.07 4.29
CA ALA A 91 13.26 5.70 5.69
C ALA A 91 12.07 4.88 6.23
N THR A 92 10.85 5.24 5.84
CA THR A 92 9.63 4.49 6.18
C THR A 92 9.66 3.09 5.56
N LEU A 93 9.91 2.97 4.25
CA LEU A 93 9.98 1.66 3.58
C LEU A 93 11.08 0.78 4.17
N TRP A 94 12.23 1.37 4.51
CA TRP A 94 13.32 0.66 5.18
C TRP A 94 12.89 0.12 6.55
N LEU A 95 12.29 0.97 7.38
CA LEU A 95 11.85 0.60 8.72
C LEU A 95 10.79 -0.51 8.67
N LEU A 96 9.82 -0.39 7.76
CA LEU A 96 8.75 -1.38 7.59
C LEU A 96 9.28 -2.72 7.07
N SER A 97 10.32 -2.72 6.24
CA SER A 97 10.89 -3.94 5.65
C SER A 97 11.88 -4.67 6.57
N LYS A 98 12.32 -4.03 7.66
CA LYS A 98 13.35 -4.57 8.55
C LYS A 98 12.80 -5.73 9.39
N LYS A 99 13.51 -6.87 9.35
CA LYS A 99 13.23 -8.01 10.24
C LYS A 99 13.69 -7.72 11.67
N SER A 100 12.96 -8.26 12.64
CA SER A 100 13.35 -8.24 14.05
C SER A 100 14.62 -9.09 14.27
N SER A 101 15.28 -8.88 15.40
CA SER A 101 16.54 -9.54 15.77
C SER A 101 16.38 -10.69 16.78
N ASP A 102 15.16 -10.96 17.23
CA ASP A 102 14.84 -12.07 18.13
C ASP A 102 14.88 -13.43 17.42
#